data_AF-A0A382P8A7-F1
#
_entry.id   AF-A0A382P8A7-F1
#
_cell.length_a   1.000
_cell.length_b   1.000
_cell.length_c   1.000
_cell.angle_alpha   90.00
_cell.angle_beta   90.00
_cell.angle_gamma   90.00
#
_symmetry.space_group_name_H-M   'P 1'
#
loop_
_entity.id
_entity.type
_entity.pdbx_description
1 polymer ?
#
loop_
_entity_poly.entity_id
_entity_poly.type
_entity_poly.pdbx_seq_one_letter_code
_entity_poly.pdbx_strand_id
1 'polypeptide(L)'
;MRFLVLTGIILMIAVKTSAQSEVKIVKNGRIDHSIYGTLLERYVDQEGFVAYRQLKAQDEAKLWLYLNALGEVDPAQLRDRAERLAYWINAYNALTIKGILDFYPTKSIRDHVSTIGYNIWKDYKMLVNGTEYSLDDIEHDILRKMGDPRIHFAIVCASVGCPKLLSEPYTSDRLDEQLSR
;
A
#
# COMPACT_ATOMS: atom_id res chain seq x y z
N MET A 1 -54.75 -20.88 -2.53
CA MET A 1 -54.15 -20.24 -3.73
C MET A 1 -52.66 -20.08 -3.47
N ARG A 2 -51.80 -20.76 -4.22
CA ARG A 2 -50.36 -20.92 -3.95
C ARG A 2 -49.62 -19.62 -4.28
N PHE A 3 -48.84 -19.09 -3.34
CA PHE A 3 -47.85 -18.06 -3.62
C PHE A 3 -46.62 -18.72 -4.26
N LEU A 4 -46.34 -18.38 -5.52
CA LEU A 4 -45.09 -18.71 -6.19
C LEU A 4 -43.98 -17.83 -5.60
N VAL A 5 -42.99 -18.42 -4.96
CA VAL A 5 -41.73 -17.74 -4.63
C VAL A 5 -40.82 -17.88 -5.86
N LEU A 6 -40.65 -16.79 -6.61
CA LEU A 6 -39.62 -16.70 -7.64
C LEU A 6 -38.27 -16.48 -6.95
N THR A 7 -37.52 -17.56 -6.73
CA THR A 7 -36.10 -17.50 -6.39
C THR A 7 -35.33 -17.08 -7.64
N GLY A 8 -35.17 -15.77 -7.82
CA GLY A 8 -34.26 -15.21 -8.81
C GLY A 8 -32.82 -15.49 -8.37
N ILE A 9 -32.20 -16.53 -8.94
CA ILE A 9 -30.75 -16.74 -8.86
C ILE A 9 -30.11 -15.64 -9.72
N ILE A 10 -29.63 -14.57 -9.07
CA ILE A 10 -28.73 -13.61 -9.70
C ILE A 10 -27.38 -14.32 -9.82
N LEU A 11 -27.15 -14.96 -10.96
CA LEU A 11 -25.83 -15.42 -11.37
C LEU A 11 -24.99 -14.16 -11.61
N MET A 12 -24.20 -13.75 -10.62
CA MET A 12 -23.12 -12.78 -10.84
C MET A 12 -22.11 -13.43 -11.78
N ILE A 13 -22.27 -13.19 -13.07
CA ILE A 13 -21.23 -13.46 -14.06
C ILE A 13 -20.06 -12.55 -13.66
N ALA A 14 -19.00 -13.16 -13.14
CA ALA A 14 -17.73 -12.48 -12.98
C ALA A 14 -17.26 -12.05 -14.37
N VAL A 15 -17.48 -10.78 -14.71
CA VAL A 15 -16.84 -10.15 -15.85
C VAL A 15 -15.35 -10.12 -15.51
N LYS A 16 -14.60 -11.09 -16.04
CA LYS A 16 -13.14 -11.00 -16.11
C LYS A 16 -12.84 -9.83 -17.04
N THR A 17 -12.69 -8.66 -16.44
CA THR A 17 -12.25 -7.46 -17.15
C THR A 17 -10.91 -7.79 -17.80
N SER A 18 -10.83 -7.42 -19.08
CA SER A 18 -9.72 -7.57 -20.02
C SER A 18 -8.33 -7.45 -19.40
N ALA A 19 -7.42 -8.31 -19.84
CA ALA A 19 -6.01 -8.34 -19.50
C ALA A 19 -5.36 -6.95 -19.52
N GLN A 20 -5.31 -6.30 -18.35
CA GLN A 20 -4.31 -5.28 -18.08
C GLN A 20 -2.97 -6.03 -18.16
N SER A 21 -2.09 -5.64 -19.08
CA SER A 21 -0.74 -6.21 -19.14
C SER A 21 -0.11 -6.15 -17.76
N GLU A 22 0.19 -7.32 -17.19
CA GLU A 22 0.76 -7.47 -15.86
C GLU A 22 2.08 -6.69 -15.80
N VAL A 23 2.14 -5.65 -14.96
CA VAL A 23 3.36 -4.85 -14.81
C VAL A 23 4.35 -5.69 -14.01
N LYS A 24 5.32 -6.27 -14.71
CA LYS A 24 6.41 -7.01 -14.07
C LYS A 24 7.39 -6.04 -13.43
N ILE A 25 7.31 -5.92 -12.11
CA ILE A 25 8.25 -5.11 -11.31
C ILE A 25 9.39 -5.94 -10.72
N VAL A 26 9.38 -7.27 -10.84
CA VAL A 26 10.45 -8.12 -10.28
C VAL A 26 11.54 -8.40 -11.32
N LYS A 27 12.79 -8.08 -10.98
CA LYS A 27 13.98 -8.43 -11.77
C LYS A 27 15.09 -8.95 -10.86
N ASN A 28 15.55 -10.18 -11.11
CA ASN A 28 16.58 -10.85 -10.30
C ASN A 28 16.29 -10.82 -8.79
N GLY A 29 15.02 -11.04 -8.42
CA GLY A 29 14.55 -11.01 -7.04
C GLY A 29 14.55 -9.61 -6.39
N ARG A 30 14.68 -8.53 -7.17
CA ARG A 30 14.54 -7.13 -6.73
C ARG A 30 13.29 -6.50 -7.31
N ILE A 31 12.76 -5.49 -6.63
CA ILE A 31 11.61 -4.72 -7.06
C ILE A 31 12.03 -3.43 -7.77
N ASP A 32 11.43 -3.19 -8.92
CA ASP A 32 11.45 -1.91 -9.61
C ASP A 32 10.36 -0.99 -9.02
N HIS A 33 10.81 -0.04 -8.19
CA HIS A 33 9.95 0.95 -7.55
C HIS A 33 9.76 2.23 -8.39
N SER A 34 10.16 2.27 -9.68
CA SER A 34 10.15 3.49 -10.51
C SER A 34 8.79 4.19 -10.61
N ILE A 35 7.70 3.41 -10.72
CA ILE A 35 6.33 3.96 -10.71
C ILE A 35 6.06 4.72 -9.42
N TYR A 36 6.38 4.10 -8.27
CA TYR A 36 6.17 4.72 -6.97
C TYR A 36 7.12 5.89 -6.73
N GLY A 37 8.39 5.78 -7.15
CA GLY A 37 9.36 6.87 -7.08
C GLY A 37 8.90 8.11 -7.82
N THR A 38 8.34 7.96 -9.02
CA THR A 38 7.78 9.08 -9.78
C THR A 38 6.62 9.76 -9.04
N LEU A 39 5.78 8.99 -8.34
CA LEU A 39 4.69 9.54 -7.54
C LEU A 39 5.23 10.27 -6.30
N LEU A 40 6.19 9.67 -5.60
CA LEU A 40 6.79 10.26 -4.41
C LEU A 40 7.51 11.57 -4.74
N GLU A 41 8.35 11.58 -5.77
CA GLU A 41 9.06 12.78 -6.22
C GLU A 41 8.10 13.92 -6.60
N ARG A 42 6.98 13.58 -7.25
CA ARG A 42 6.02 14.58 -7.73
C ARG A 42 5.10 15.11 -6.64
N TYR A 43 4.71 14.28 -5.68
CA TYR A 43 3.62 14.59 -4.76
C TYR A 43 4.03 14.67 -3.30
N VAL A 44 5.26 14.34 -2.93
CA VAL A 44 5.76 14.42 -1.56
C VAL A 44 6.81 15.52 -1.46
N ASP A 45 6.57 16.49 -0.59
CA ASP A 45 7.50 17.60 -0.39
C ASP A 45 8.67 17.26 0.56
N GLN A 46 9.53 18.25 0.79
CA GLN A 46 10.70 18.10 1.67
C GLN A 46 10.34 17.96 3.15
N GLU A 47 9.11 18.19 3.56
CA GLU A 47 8.62 17.96 4.93
C GLU A 47 7.88 16.61 5.03
N GLY A 48 7.62 15.93 3.91
CA GLY A 48 6.92 14.66 3.83
C GLY A 48 5.42 14.78 3.64
N PHE A 49 4.90 15.98 3.36
CA PHE A 49 3.48 16.15 3.09
C PHE A 49 3.14 15.72 1.67
N VAL A 50 2.05 14.95 1.56
CA VAL A 50 1.56 14.47 0.28
C VAL A 50 0.50 15.43 -0.27
N ALA A 51 0.64 15.84 -1.52
CA ALA A 51 -0.35 16.66 -2.20
C ALA A 51 -1.56 15.84 -2.70
N TYR A 52 -2.32 15.27 -1.75
CA TYR A 52 -3.40 14.30 -2.01
C TYR A 52 -4.43 14.77 -3.04
N ARG A 53 -4.81 16.05 -3.04
CA ARG A 53 -5.76 16.61 -4.03
C ARG A 53 -5.28 16.40 -5.46
N GLN A 54 -4.00 16.69 -5.70
CA GLN A 54 -3.39 16.67 -7.03
C GLN A 54 -3.12 15.22 -7.43
N LEU A 55 -2.58 14.41 -6.51
CA LEU A 55 -2.39 12.97 -6.72
C LEU A 55 -3.70 12.29 -7.08
N LYS A 56 -4.79 12.54 -6.33
CA LYS A 56 -6.12 11.97 -6.60
C LYS A 56 -6.61 12.33 -8.00
N ALA A 57 -6.49 13.59 -8.38
CA ALA A 57 -7.03 14.10 -9.63
C ALA A 57 -6.24 13.64 -10.87
N GLN A 58 -4.93 13.40 -10.73
CA GLN A 58 -4.04 13.23 -11.88
C GLN A 58 -3.41 11.85 -12.02
N ASP A 59 -3.10 11.18 -10.91
CA ASP A 59 -2.22 9.99 -10.94
C ASP A 59 -2.65 8.86 -9.99
N GLU A 60 -3.87 8.88 -9.41
CA GLU A 60 -4.38 7.80 -8.55
C GLU A 60 -4.29 6.42 -9.21
N ALA A 61 -4.55 6.34 -10.53
CA ALA A 61 -4.45 5.11 -11.29
C ALA A 61 -3.02 4.52 -11.31
N LYS A 62 -1.97 5.34 -11.25
CA LYS A 62 -0.58 4.86 -11.17
C LYS A 62 -0.25 4.28 -9.80
N LEU A 63 -0.80 4.86 -8.72
CA LEU A 63 -0.65 4.30 -7.38
C LEU A 63 -1.33 2.94 -7.29
N TRP A 64 -2.54 2.82 -7.86
CA TRP A 64 -3.26 1.55 -7.95
C TRP A 64 -2.49 0.52 -8.78
N LEU A 65 -1.92 0.93 -9.92
CA LEU A 65 -1.08 0.07 -10.75
C LEU A 65 0.12 -0.48 -9.98
N TYR A 66 0.79 0.37 -9.20
CA TYR A 66 1.91 -0.03 -8.37
C TYR A 66 1.50 -1.00 -7.25
N LEU A 67 0.41 -0.73 -6.54
CA LEU A 67 -0.09 -1.62 -5.48
C LEU A 67 -0.49 -3.00 -6.01
N ASN A 68 -1.13 -3.06 -7.18
CA ASN A 68 -1.42 -4.35 -7.83
C ASN A 68 -0.15 -5.08 -8.22
N ALA A 69 0.83 -4.38 -8.79
CA ALA A 69 2.10 -4.98 -9.15
C ALA A 69 2.86 -5.53 -7.93
N LEU A 70 2.80 -4.83 -6.78
CA LEU A 70 3.29 -5.37 -5.50
C LEU A 70 2.49 -6.60 -5.05
N GLY A 71 1.19 -6.60 -5.29
CA GLY A 71 0.29 -7.69 -4.92
C GLY A 71 0.59 -9.02 -5.63
N GLU A 72 1.14 -8.98 -6.83
CA GLU A 72 1.55 -10.18 -7.59
C GLU A 72 2.93 -10.72 -7.16
N VAL A 73 3.67 -10.02 -6.30
CA VAL A 73 4.99 -10.45 -5.82
C VAL A 73 4.81 -11.53 -4.75
N ASP A 74 5.56 -12.63 -4.86
CA ASP A 74 5.82 -13.53 -3.73
C ASP A 74 7.01 -13.00 -2.89
N PRO A 75 6.78 -12.42 -1.69
CA PRO A 75 7.84 -11.83 -0.90
C PRO A 75 8.88 -12.85 -0.42
N ALA A 76 8.55 -14.14 -0.39
CA ALA A 76 9.48 -15.21 -0.02
C ALA A 76 10.57 -15.43 -1.08
N GLN A 77 10.33 -15.04 -2.35
CA GLN A 77 11.27 -15.18 -3.45
C GLN A 77 12.17 -13.94 -3.64
N LEU A 78 12.00 -12.90 -2.81
CA LEU A 78 12.85 -11.73 -2.87
C LEU A 78 14.27 -12.04 -2.41
N ARG A 79 15.23 -11.45 -3.13
CA ARG A 79 16.64 -11.82 -3.16
C ARG A 79 17.27 -11.96 -1.79
N ASP A 80 16.98 -11.03 -0.89
CA ASP A 80 17.58 -10.95 0.42
C ASP A 80 16.65 -10.27 1.44
N ARG A 81 17.10 -10.23 2.71
CA ARG A 81 16.33 -9.62 3.80
C ARG A 81 16.12 -8.12 3.59
N ALA A 82 17.08 -7.40 3.01
CA ALA A 82 16.97 -5.97 2.79
C ALA A 82 15.91 -5.67 1.72
N GLU A 83 15.85 -6.48 0.65
CA GLU A 83 14.81 -6.36 -0.37
C GLU A 83 13.41 -6.62 0.18
N ARG A 84 13.25 -7.67 1.00
CA ARG A 84 11.97 -7.93 1.69
C ARG A 84 11.56 -6.79 2.61
N LEU A 85 12.52 -6.21 3.34
CA LEU A 85 12.25 -5.11 4.26
C LEU A 85 11.82 -3.85 3.50
N ALA A 86 12.56 -3.49 2.43
CA ALA A 86 12.22 -2.37 1.55
C ALA A 86 10.83 -2.56 0.90
N TYR A 87 10.54 -3.76 0.39
CA TYR A 87 9.24 -4.11 -0.17
C TYR A 87 8.10 -3.83 0.81
N TRP A 88 8.18 -4.34 2.04
CA TRP A 88 7.09 -4.18 3.02
C TRP A 88 6.94 -2.74 3.54
N ILE A 89 8.03 -1.99 3.70
CA ILE A 89 7.97 -0.57 4.04
C ILE A 89 7.25 0.21 2.92
N ASN A 90 7.64 -0.04 1.66
CA ASN A 90 7.01 0.63 0.52
C ASN A 90 5.54 0.21 0.34
N ALA A 91 5.20 -1.06 0.57
CA ALA A 91 3.83 -1.55 0.52
C ALA A 91 2.96 -0.86 1.58
N TYR A 92 3.42 -0.78 2.82
CA TYR A 92 2.73 -0.06 3.89
C TYR A 92 2.49 1.40 3.51
N ASN A 93 3.55 2.14 3.12
CA ASN A 93 3.45 3.56 2.82
C ASN A 93 2.54 3.84 1.62
N ALA A 94 2.63 3.03 0.56
CA ALA A 94 1.75 3.15 -0.60
C ALA A 94 0.29 2.83 -0.26
N LEU A 95 0.05 1.81 0.59
CA LEU A 95 -1.29 1.44 1.04
C LEU A 95 -1.91 2.53 1.91
N THR A 96 -1.13 3.15 2.80
CA THR A 96 -1.56 4.31 3.60
C THR A 96 -2.00 5.48 2.70
N ILE A 97 -1.20 5.81 1.68
CA ILE A 97 -1.55 6.87 0.72
C ILE A 97 -2.86 6.50 0.00
N LYS A 98 -3.00 5.27 -0.48
CA LYS A 98 -4.20 4.82 -1.18
C LYS A 98 -5.44 4.88 -0.29
N GLY A 99 -5.33 4.45 0.97
CA GLY A 99 -6.41 4.56 1.95
C GLY A 99 -6.90 6.01 2.10
N ILE A 100 -5.97 6.97 2.23
CA ILE A 100 -6.34 8.40 2.29
C ILE A 100 -7.02 8.87 1.01
N LEU A 101 -6.56 8.43 -0.16
CA LEU A 101 -7.19 8.78 -1.43
C LEU A 101 -8.62 8.24 -1.55
N ASP A 102 -8.89 7.03 -1.04
CA ASP A 102 -10.24 6.43 -1.07
C ASP A 102 -11.23 7.14 -0.15
N PHE A 103 -10.75 7.69 0.97
CA PHE A 103 -11.56 8.48 1.89
C PHE A 103 -11.48 10.00 1.62
N TYR A 104 -10.83 10.42 0.53
CA TYR A 104 -10.65 11.84 0.22
C TYR A 104 -11.97 12.50 -0.22
N PRO A 105 -12.29 13.73 0.24
CA PRO A 105 -11.50 14.55 1.15
C PRO A 105 -11.65 14.09 2.62
N THR A 106 -10.52 13.92 3.29
CA THR A 106 -10.43 13.69 4.74
C THR A 106 -9.39 14.63 5.35
N LYS A 107 -9.55 14.99 6.63
CA LYS A 107 -8.59 15.84 7.34
C LYS A 107 -7.42 15.03 7.89
N SER A 108 -7.69 13.78 8.28
CA SER A 108 -6.70 12.89 8.87
C SER A 108 -7.11 11.45 8.62
N ILE A 109 -6.14 10.58 8.37
CA ILE A 109 -6.39 9.13 8.34
C ILE A 109 -7.00 8.63 9.68
N ARG A 110 -6.71 9.34 10.78
CA ARG A 110 -7.25 9.05 12.12
C ARG A 110 -8.77 9.26 12.22
N ASP A 111 -9.37 10.02 11.30
CA ASP A 111 -10.83 10.19 11.24
C ASP A 111 -11.54 8.90 10.79
N HIS A 112 -10.79 7.90 10.34
CA HIS A 112 -11.28 6.59 9.87
C HIS A 112 -10.90 5.46 10.83
N VAL A 113 -10.75 5.78 12.12
CA VAL A 113 -10.42 4.83 13.18
C VAL A 113 -11.58 4.76 14.17
N SER A 114 -12.22 3.59 14.26
CA SER A 114 -13.21 3.29 15.30
C SER A 114 -12.83 2.05 16.10
N THR A 115 -13.22 2.03 17.38
CA THR A 115 -13.16 0.83 18.23
C THR A 115 -14.32 -0.12 17.93
N ILE A 116 -15.46 0.43 17.46
CA ILE A 116 -16.65 -0.32 17.08
C ILE A 116 -17.03 0.10 15.65
N GLY A 117 -16.85 -0.82 14.70
CA GLY A 117 -16.99 -0.53 13.27
C GLY A 117 -15.64 -0.41 12.57
N TYR A 118 -15.63 0.28 11.44
CA TYR A 118 -14.47 0.33 10.54
C TYR A 118 -13.25 1.01 11.17
N ASN A 119 -12.09 0.39 10.99
CA ASN A 119 -10.78 0.88 11.38
C ASN A 119 -9.82 0.70 10.21
N ILE A 120 -9.41 1.82 9.59
CA ILE A 120 -8.53 1.81 8.42
C ILE A 120 -7.23 1.01 8.61
N TRP A 121 -6.69 0.93 9.83
CA TRP A 121 -5.47 0.17 10.09
C TRP A 121 -5.68 -1.34 10.00
N LYS A 122 -6.89 -1.83 10.30
CA LYS A 122 -7.22 -3.27 10.38
C LYS A 122 -8.05 -3.76 9.20
N ASP A 123 -8.91 -2.89 8.67
CA ASP A 123 -9.95 -3.25 7.72
C ASP A 123 -9.61 -2.81 6.29
N TYR A 124 -8.70 -1.84 6.12
CA TYR A 124 -8.19 -1.49 4.79
C TYR A 124 -7.04 -2.41 4.41
N LYS A 125 -7.19 -3.16 3.32
CA LYS A 125 -6.28 -4.25 2.97
C LYS A 125 -5.84 -4.19 1.52
N MET A 126 -4.67 -4.76 1.26
CA MET A 126 -4.23 -5.18 -0.06
C MET A 126 -4.09 -6.70 -0.13
N LEU A 127 -4.18 -7.24 -1.35
CA LEU A 127 -3.88 -8.64 -1.62
C LEU A 127 -2.40 -8.74 -2.01
N VAL A 128 -1.64 -9.62 -1.35
CA VAL A 128 -0.25 -9.97 -1.68
C VAL A 128 -0.16 -11.49 -1.81
N ASN A 129 0.17 -11.98 -3.00
CA ASN A 129 0.28 -13.39 -3.34
C ASN A 129 -0.92 -14.21 -2.82
N GLY A 130 -2.14 -13.70 -3.07
CA GLY A 130 -3.38 -14.33 -2.66
C GLY A 130 -3.74 -14.23 -1.17
N THR A 131 -2.96 -13.52 -0.35
CA THR A 131 -3.22 -13.29 1.07
C THR A 131 -3.56 -11.83 1.33
N GLU A 132 -4.62 -11.56 2.10
CA GLU A 132 -4.97 -10.19 2.48
C GLU A 132 -4.06 -9.70 3.62
N TYR A 133 -3.57 -8.46 3.48
CA TYR A 133 -2.80 -7.78 4.52
C TYR A 133 -3.37 -6.39 4.76
N SER A 134 -3.69 -6.10 6.02
CA SER A 134 -3.96 -4.75 6.52
C SER A 134 -2.67 -4.00 6.86
N LEU A 135 -2.79 -2.71 7.17
CA LEU A 135 -1.65 -1.93 7.67
C LEU A 135 -1.14 -2.49 9.01
N ASP A 136 -2.05 -2.90 9.91
CA ASP A 136 -1.70 -3.54 11.18
C ASP A 136 -0.95 -4.87 10.94
N ASP A 137 -1.38 -5.69 9.98
CA ASP A 137 -0.69 -6.96 9.67
C ASP A 137 0.72 -6.70 9.15
N ILE A 138 0.89 -5.75 8.22
CA ILE A 138 2.20 -5.40 7.66
C ILE A 138 3.12 -4.87 8.76
N GLU A 139 2.63 -3.98 9.63
CA GLU A 139 3.43 -3.41 10.71
C GLU A 139 3.78 -4.46 11.78
N HIS A 140 2.77 -5.09 12.38
CA HIS A 140 2.93 -5.88 13.58
C HIS A 140 3.38 -7.31 13.30
N ASP A 141 2.85 -7.93 12.26
CA ASP A 141 3.11 -9.33 11.98
C ASP A 141 4.27 -9.59 11.04
N ILE A 142 4.65 -8.60 10.24
CA ILE A 142 5.77 -8.69 9.31
C ILE A 142 6.92 -7.80 9.78
N LEU A 143 6.77 -6.48 9.67
CA LEU A 143 7.86 -5.51 9.81
C LEU A 143 8.52 -5.53 11.20
N ARG A 144 7.72 -5.49 12.28
CA ARG A 144 8.26 -5.53 13.65
C ARG A 144 9.03 -6.83 13.94
N LYS A 145 8.62 -7.95 13.35
CA LYS A 145 9.31 -9.25 13.50
C LYS A 145 10.61 -9.32 12.70
N MET A 146 10.84 -8.40 11.76
CA MET A 146 12.13 -8.31 11.07
C MET A 146 13.24 -7.77 11.99
N GLY A 147 12.91 -7.05 13.07
CA GLY A 147 13.85 -6.73 14.14
C GLY A 147 14.77 -5.52 13.90
N ASP A 148 14.39 -4.59 13.02
CA ASP A 148 15.07 -3.29 12.89
C ASP A 148 14.21 -2.19 13.56
N PRO A 149 14.66 -1.59 14.67
CA PRO A 149 13.86 -0.60 15.40
C PRO A 149 13.62 0.69 14.60
N ARG A 150 14.44 0.98 13.57
CA ARG A 150 14.29 2.17 12.72
C ARG A 150 13.05 2.12 11.84
N ILE A 151 12.45 0.93 11.66
CA ILE A 151 11.25 0.76 10.83
C ILE A 151 10.09 1.66 11.28
N HIS A 152 9.95 1.91 12.59
CA HIS A 152 8.89 2.78 13.10
C HIS A 152 8.95 4.20 12.51
N PHE A 153 10.13 4.66 12.12
CA PHE A 153 10.34 5.97 11.47
C PHE A 153 10.24 5.89 9.94
N ALA A 154 10.27 4.68 9.37
CA ALA A 154 10.20 4.45 7.93
C ALA A 154 8.76 4.24 7.43
N ILE A 155 7.85 3.83 8.30
CA ILE A 155 6.42 3.68 7.98
C ILE A 155 5.62 4.86 8.50
N VAL A 156 4.78 5.45 7.65
CA VAL A 156 4.08 6.68 8.00
C VAL A 156 2.64 6.42 8.41
N CYS A 157 2.26 7.00 9.55
CA CYS A 157 0.86 7.07 9.95
C CYS A 157 0.08 8.23 9.31
N ALA A 158 0.70 8.96 8.37
CA ALA A 158 0.11 10.05 7.58
C ALA A 158 -0.75 11.05 8.39
N SER A 159 -0.28 11.38 9.60
CA SER A 159 -0.88 12.40 10.45
C SER A 159 0.20 13.35 10.99
N VAL A 160 -0.20 14.57 11.36
CA VAL A 160 0.73 15.59 11.85
C VAL A 160 1.45 15.08 13.10
N GLY A 161 2.79 15.06 13.07
CA GLY A 161 3.65 14.51 14.13
C GLY A 161 4.11 13.07 13.91
N CYS A 162 3.68 12.40 12.84
CA CYS A 162 4.28 11.14 12.39
C CYS A 162 5.67 11.38 11.78
N PRO A 163 6.50 10.33 11.67
CA PRO A 163 7.72 10.37 10.88
C PRO A 163 7.46 10.86 9.45
N LYS A 164 8.46 11.53 8.89
CA LYS A 164 8.41 12.08 7.54
C LYS A 164 8.35 10.95 6.51
N LEU A 165 7.43 11.05 5.54
CA LEU A 165 7.49 10.22 4.33
C LEU A 165 8.66 10.68 3.45
N LEU A 166 9.52 9.75 3.05
CA LEU A 166 10.56 10.05 2.07
C LEU A 166 9.93 10.31 0.69
N SER A 167 10.46 11.29 -0.04
CA SER A 167 10.09 11.57 -1.43
C SER A 167 10.75 10.60 -2.43
N GLU A 168 11.20 9.43 -1.96
CA GLU A 168 11.81 8.35 -2.73
C GLU A 168 11.47 6.99 -2.09
N PRO A 169 11.42 5.90 -2.88
CA PRO A 169 11.12 4.58 -2.34
C PRO A 169 12.30 4.00 -1.58
N TYR A 170 12.03 3.14 -0.61
CA TYR A 170 13.07 2.34 0.03
C TYR A 170 13.62 1.31 -0.97
N THR A 171 14.93 1.11 -1.01
CA THR A 171 15.58 0.13 -1.91
C THR A 171 16.64 -0.64 -1.14
N SER A 172 16.84 -1.92 -1.43
CA SER A 172 17.76 -2.75 -0.61
C SER A 172 19.21 -2.25 -0.61
N ASP A 173 19.65 -1.59 -1.68
CA ASP A 173 20.97 -1.01 -1.86
C ASP A 173 21.20 0.27 -1.05
N ARG A 174 20.13 1.01 -0.72
CA ARG A 174 20.19 2.24 0.09
C ARG A 174 19.48 2.13 1.43
N LEU A 175 18.96 0.95 1.77
CA LEU A 175 18.05 0.77 2.90
C LEU A 175 18.64 1.27 4.22
N ASP A 176 19.92 0.97 4.50
CA ASP A 176 20.54 1.37 5.76
C ASP A 176 20.70 2.89 5.90
N GLU A 177 21.08 3.56 4.81
CA GLU A 177 21.11 5.03 4.71
C GLU A 177 19.70 5.60 4.92
N GLN A 178 18.71 5.05 4.21
CA GLN A 178 17.33 5.55 4.23
C GLN A 178 16.63 5.35 5.59
N LEU A 179 16.93 4.26 6.30
CA LEU A 179 16.42 3.99 7.65
C LEU A 179 17.04 4.90 8.71
N SER A 180 18.13 5.61 8.40
CA SER A 180 18.87 6.43 9.36
C SER A 180 18.60 7.94 9.19
N ARG A 181 17.58 8.32 8.41
CA ARG A 181 17.20 9.69 8.09
C ARG A 181 16.07 10.24 8.96
#